data_AF-A0A365PJB8-F1
#
_entry.id   AF-A0A365PJB8-F1
#
_cell.length_a   1.000
_cell.length_b   1.000
_cell.length_c   1.000
_cell.angle_alpha   90.00
_cell.angle_beta   90.00
_cell.angle_gamma   90.00
#
_symmetry.space_group_name_H-M   'P 1'
#
loop_
_entity.id
_entity.type
_entity.pdbx_description
1 polymer ?
#
loop_
_entity_poly.entity_id
_entity_poly.type
_entity_poly.pdbx_seq_one_letter_code
_entity_poly.pdbx_strand_id
1 'polypeptide(L)'
;MTTIQYKEIQYDGHCQVEIIDEQLALDLEHFAEACGQSTDWVLKLIDYDILQIKVDPQSYKFIGEDVARARRAYRLQRDFDASLSAVAVMLDLIDEVQQLRRQLKHFH
;
A
#
# COMPACT_ATOMS: atom_id res chain seq x y z
N MET A 1 -32.41 -14.87 16.16
CA MET A 1 -31.46 -15.89 15.67
C MET A 1 -31.25 -15.62 14.19
N THR A 2 -30.11 -15.06 13.80
CA THR A 2 -29.90 -14.62 12.41
C THR A 2 -29.00 -15.61 11.70
N THR A 3 -29.58 -16.40 10.81
CA THR A 3 -28.85 -17.29 9.91
C THR A 3 -28.52 -16.51 8.65
N ILE A 4 -27.26 -16.11 8.49
CA ILE A 4 -26.77 -15.53 7.24
C ILE A 4 -26.25 -16.68 6.37
N GLN A 5 -26.88 -16.87 5.21
CA GLN A 5 -26.45 -17.80 4.17
C GLN A 5 -25.66 -17.00 3.12
N TYR A 6 -24.39 -17.32 2.93
CA TYR A 6 -23.58 -16.79 1.82
C TYR A 6 -23.47 -17.85 0.72
N LYS A 7 -23.71 -17.43 -0.53
CA LYS A 7 -23.62 -18.24 -1.75
C LYS A 7 -22.41 -17.77 -2.56
N GLU A 8 -21.69 -18.73 -3.12
CA GLU A 8 -20.33 -18.63 -3.67
C GLU A 8 -20.15 -17.57 -4.76
N ILE A 9 -19.00 -16.91 -4.72
CA ILE A 9 -18.55 -15.95 -5.74
C ILE A 9 -17.66 -16.71 -6.72
N GLN A 10 -18.13 -16.90 -7.95
CA GLN A 10 -17.28 -17.33 -9.05
C GLN A 10 -16.45 -16.14 -9.53
N TYR A 11 -15.13 -16.26 -9.42
CA TYR A 11 -14.19 -15.28 -9.91
C TYR A 11 -13.80 -15.56 -11.35
N ASP A 12 -14.11 -14.62 -12.24
CA ASP A 12 -13.48 -14.48 -13.54
C ASP A 12 -12.95 -13.04 -13.64
N GLY A 13 -11.64 -12.87 -13.82
CA GLY A 13 -10.95 -11.57 -13.84
C GLY A 13 -10.70 -10.93 -12.46
N HIS A 14 -9.93 -11.61 -11.60
CA HIS A 14 -9.59 -11.17 -10.23
C HIS A 14 -8.96 -9.77 -10.15
N CYS A 15 -9.78 -8.74 -9.99
CA CYS A 15 -9.40 -7.57 -9.20
C CYS A 15 -9.71 -7.94 -7.75
N GLN A 16 -8.73 -8.49 -7.02
CA GLN A 16 -8.90 -8.82 -5.61
C GLN A 16 -9.04 -7.51 -4.81
N VAL A 17 -10.28 -7.13 -4.55
CA VAL A 17 -10.61 -6.04 -3.62
C VAL A 17 -10.67 -6.65 -2.24
N GLU A 18 -9.53 -6.63 -1.56
CA GLU A 18 -9.46 -6.97 -0.15
C GLU A 18 -9.75 -5.71 0.66
N ILE A 19 -10.84 -5.73 1.42
CA ILE A 19 -11.19 -4.65 2.35
C ILE A 19 -10.29 -4.82 3.56
N ILE A 20 -9.18 -4.08 3.57
CA ILE A 20 -8.27 -4.01 4.71
C ILE A 20 -8.81 -2.93 5.64
N ASP A 21 -9.15 -3.32 6.87
CA ASP A 21 -9.50 -2.37 7.93
C ASP A 21 -8.29 -1.46 8.19
N GLU A 22 -8.47 -0.14 8.13
CA GLU A 22 -7.42 0.86 8.38
C GLU A 22 -6.75 0.69 9.76
N GLN A 23 -7.38 -0.03 10.69
CA GLN A 23 -6.93 -0.24 12.05
C GLN A 23 -6.29 -1.62 12.30
N LEU A 24 -6.36 -2.54 11.33
CA LEU A 24 -5.78 -3.88 11.49
C LEU A 24 -4.31 -3.85 11.08
N ALA A 25 -3.42 -3.98 12.07
CA ALA A 25 -1.99 -4.15 11.81
C ALA A 25 -1.76 -5.50 11.10
N LEU A 26 -1.24 -5.44 9.88
CA LEU A 26 -0.81 -6.61 9.12
C LEU A 26 0.63 -6.96 9.51
N ASP A 27 0.92 -8.25 9.60
CA ASP A 27 2.29 -8.76 9.64
C ASP A 27 2.95 -8.66 8.25
N LEU A 28 4.28 -8.77 8.18
CA LEU A 28 5.05 -8.68 6.94
C LEU A 28 4.57 -9.65 5.85
N GLU A 29 4.22 -10.89 6.21
CA GLU A 29 3.73 -11.90 5.27
C GLU A 29 2.37 -11.51 4.69
N HIS A 30 1.40 -11.18 5.55
CA HIS A 30 0.08 -10.73 5.14
C HIS A 30 0.14 -9.44 4.31
N PHE A 31 1.06 -8.53 4.64
CA PHE A 31 1.28 -7.31 3.85
C PHE A 31 1.83 -7.62 2.46
N ALA A 32 2.81 -8.53 2.36
CA ALA A 32 3.38 -8.95 1.09
C ALA A 32 2.31 -9.63 0.21
N GLU A 33 1.49 -10.50 0.78
CA GLU A 33 0.35 -11.12 0.11
C GLU A 33 -0.68 -10.08 -0.36
N ALA A 34 -1.06 -9.13 0.50
CA ALA A 34 -1.98 -8.05 0.15
C ALA A 34 -1.42 -7.14 -0.96
N CYS A 35 -0.11 -6.97 -1.03
CA CYS A 35 0.56 -6.25 -2.12
C CYS A 35 0.72 -7.09 -3.38
N GLY A 36 0.59 -8.42 -3.28
CA GLY A 36 0.91 -9.38 -4.34
C GLY A 36 2.40 -9.42 -4.67
N GLN A 37 3.28 -9.14 -3.69
CA GLN A 37 4.73 -9.04 -3.85
C GLN A 37 5.46 -9.93 -2.84
N SER A 38 6.77 -10.09 -3.00
CA SER A 38 7.60 -10.83 -2.04
C SER A 38 7.91 -10.00 -0.80
N THR A 39 8.14 -10.67 0.32
CA THR A 39 8.60 -10.02 1.57
C THR A 39 9.93 -9.29 1.38
N ASP A 40 10.85 -9.80 0.55
CA ASP A 40 12.10 -9.12 0.18
C ASP A 40 11.86 -7.76 -0.51
N TRP A 41 10.86 -7.68 -1.39
CA TRP A 41 10.51 -6.43 -2.04
C TRP A 41 9.92 -5.43 -1.03
N VAL A 42 9.10 -5.92 -0.09
CA VAL A 42 8.57 -5.08 1.01
C VAL A 42 9.70 -4.57 1.90
N LEU A 43 10.69 -5.40 2.24
CA LEU A 43 11.86 -4.98 3.01
C LEU A 43 12.63 -3.87 2.29
N LYS A 44 12.82 -3.99 0.97
CA LYS A 44 13.42 -2.92 0.19
C LYS A 44 12.60 -1.63 0.25
N LEU A 45 11.27 -1.68 0.21
CA LEU A 45 10.47 -0.46 0.36
C LEU A 45 10.75 0.26 1.69
N ILE A 46 11.01 -0.49 2.76
CA ILE A 46 11.37 0.07 4.07
C ILE A 46 12.78 0.66 4.01
N ASP A 47 13.75 -0.05 3.41
CA ASP A 47 15.13 0.41 3.27
C ASP A 47 15.26 1.71 2.46
N TYR A 48 14.37 1.92 1.49
CA TYR A 48 14.31 3.13 0.66
C TYR A 48 13.38 4.21 1.24
N ASP A 49 12.94 4.08 2.50
CA ASP A 49 12.01 4.99 3.20
C ASP A 49 10.67 5.22 2.47
N ILE A 50 10.32 4.32 1.54
CA ILE A 50 9.03 4.37 0.83
C ILE A 50 7.90 4.01 1.79
N LEU A 51 8.13 3.05 2.68
CA LEU A 51 7.23 2.73 3.78
C LEU A 51 7.83 3.26 5.09
N GLN A 52 7.22 4.30 5.64
CA GLN A 52 7.65 4.92 6.90
C GLN A 52 7.00 4.20 8.10
N ILE A 53 7.29 2.92 8.23
CA ILE A 53 6.84 2.12 9.38
C ILE A 53 7.75 2.37 10.59
N LYS A 54 7.14 2.43 11.78
CA LYS A 54 7.89 2.39 13.02
C LYS A 54 8.51 1.00 13.15
N VAL A 55 9.82 0.91 12.92
CA VAL A 55 10.60 -0.31 13.10
C VAL A 55 10.67 -0.61 14.60
N ASP A 56 9.62 -1.24 15.13
CA ASP A 56 9.74 -1.93 16.42
C ASP A 56 10.33 -3.31 16.10
N PRO A 57 11.54 -3.65 16.58
CA PRO A 57 12.26 -4.87 16.19
C PRO A 57 11.52 -6.19 16.49
N GLN A 58 10.38 -6.17 17.20
CA GLN A 58 9.58 -7.36 17.46
C GLN A 58 8.28 -7.47 16.64
N SER A 59 7.81 -6.42 15.96
CA SER A 59 6.65 -6.53 15.08
C SER A 59 6.59 -5.38 14.08
N TYR A 60 6.76 -5.69 12.79
CA TYR A 60 6.35 -4.77 11.73
C TYR A 60 4.83 -4.70 11.73
N LYS A 61 4.28 -3.50 11.93
CA LYS A 61 2.83 -3.26 11.87
C LYS A 61 2.55 -2.39 10.66
N PHE A 62 1.91 -2.97 9.65
CA PHE A 62 1.47 -2.25 8.47
C PHE A 62 -0.02 -1.94 8.56
N ILE A 63 -0.44 -0.77 8.09
CA ILE A 63 -1.86 -0.39 8.01
C ILE A 63 -2.34 -0.35 6.56
N GLY A 64 -3.65 -0.19 6.34
CA GLY A 64 -4.23 -0.11 5.00
C GLY A 64 -3.61 0.99 4.11
N GLU A 65 -3.20 2.12 4.69
CA GLU A 65 -2.52 3.19 3.96
C GLU A 65 -1.15 2.75 3.40
N ASP A 66 -0.41 1.91 4.14
CA ASP A 66 0.89 1.38 3.71
C ASP A 66 0.72 0.46 2.50
N VAL A 67 -0.35 -0.32 2.45
CA VAL A 67 -0.67 -1.20 1.31
C VAL A 67 -0.97 -0.37 0.08
N ALA A 68 -1.75 0.71 0.24
CA ALA A 68 -2.03 1.64 -0.85
C ALA A 68 -0.74 2.32 -1.35
N ARG A 69 0.17 2.69 -0.44
CA ARG A 69 1.46 3.30 -0.78
C ARG A 69 2.37 2.31 -1.52
N ALA A 70 2.50 1.08 -1.04
CA ALA A 70 3.26 0.02 -1.70
C ALA A 70 2.72 -0.30 -3.10
N ARG A 71 1.39 -0.44 -3.27
CA ARG A 71 0.80 -0.66 -4.59
C ARG A 71 1.08 0.50 -5.56
N ARG A 72 1.08 1.75 -5.08
CA ARG A 72 1.49 2.91 -5.91
C ARG A 72 2.96 2.84 -6.29
N ALA A 73 3.84 2.49 -5.35
CA ALA A 73 5.26 2.31 -5.59
C ALA A 73 5.51 1.26 -6.69
N TYR A 74 4.86 0.11 -6.58
CA TYR A 74 4.94 -0.96 -7.59
C TYR A 74 4.47 -0.48 -8.98
N ARG A 75 3.35 0.24 -9.04
CA ARG A 75 2.86 0.79 -10.30
C ARG A 75 3.85 1.78 -10.91
N LEU A 76 4.45 2.67 -10.13
CA LEU A 76 5.46 3.60 -10.62
C LEU A 76 6.71 2.87 -11.11
N GLN A 77 7.19 1.90 -10.33
CA GLN A 77 8.33 1.06 -10.73
C GLN A 77 8.07 0.40 -12.08
N ARG A 78 6.91 -0.23 -12.25
CA ARG A 78 6.54 -0.94 -13.49
C ARG A 78 6.30 0.02 -14.66
N ASP A 79 5.55 1.08 -14.44
CA ASP A 79 5.10 1.97 -15.52
C ASP A 79 6.27 2.85 -16.04
N PHE A 80 7.30 3.09 -15.22
CA PHE A 80 8.48 3.90 -15.58
C PHE A 80 9.80 3.11 -15.67
N ASP A 81 9.78 1.79 -15.44
CA ASP A 81 10.97 0.95 -15.29
C ASP A 81 12.02 1.58 -14.35
N ALA A 82 11.53 2.17 -13.25
CA ALA A 82 12.30 3.03 -12.38
C ALA A 82 12.93 2.26 -11.20
N SER A 83 14.10 2.71 -10.76
CA SER A 83 14.71 2.23 -9.51
C SER A 83 13.84 2.61 -8.31
N LEU A 84 13.92 1.84 -7.21
CA LEU A 84 13.18 2.16 -5.98
C LEU A 84 13.53 3.55 -5.44
N SER A 85 14.78 3.99 -5.57
CA SER A 85 15.19 5.36 -5.23
C SER A 85 14.44 6.42 -6.03
N ALA A 86 14.23 6.20 -7.34
CA ALA A 86 13.49 7.12 -8.18
C ALA A 86 11.99 7.09 -7.83
N VAL A 87 11.45 5.91 -7.54
CA VAL A 87 10.06 5.73 -7.10
C VAL A 87 9.79 6.47 -5.78
N ALA A 88 10.71 6.43 -4.82
CA ALA A 88 10.60 7.18 -3.56
C ALA A 88 10.41 8.68 -3.83
N VAL A 89 11.30 9.27 -4.64
CA VAL A 89 11.21 10.69 -5.02
C VAL A 89 9.92 10.99 -5.78
N MET A 90 9.49 10.11 -6.70
CA MET A 90 8.23 10.30 -7.43
C MET A 90 7.02 10.30 -6.49
N LEU A 91 6.99 9.41 -5.51
CA LEU A 91 5.92 9.36 -4.52
C LEU A 91 5.86 10.64 -3.70
N ASP A 92 7.01 11.13 -3.22
CA ASP A 92 7.08 12.37 -2.45
C ASP A 92 6.59 13.57 -3.26
N LEU A 93 6.99 13.66 -4.55
CA LEU A 93 6.51 14.72 -5.44
C LEU A 93 5.01 14.61 -5.71
N ILE A 94 4.47 13.40 -5.86
CA ILE A 94 3.04 13.19 -6.04
C ILE A 94 2.28 13.64 -4.79
N ASP A 95 2.77 13.29 -3.60
CA ASP A 95 2.16 13.67 -2.33
C ASP A 95 2.20 15.19 -2.13
N GLU A 96 3.34 15.83 -2.42
CA GLU A 96 3.50 17.28 -2.38
C GLU A 96 2.52 17.99 -3.33
N VAL A 97 2.42 17.53 -4.58
CA VAL A 97 1.47 18.07 -5.56
C VAL A 97 0.03 17.90 -5.10
N GLN A 98 -0.31 16.76 -4.50
CA GLN A 98 -1.65 16.56 -3.94
C GLN A 98 -1.92 17.50 -2.76
N GLN A 99 -0.96 17.70 -1.86
CA GLN A 99 -1.07 18.63 -0.75
C GLN A 99 -1.30 20.07 -1.24
N LEU A 100 -0.48 20.53 -2.17
CA LEU A 100 -0.60 21.87 -2.76
C LEU A 100 -1.98 22.06 -3.44
N ARG A 101 -2.46 21.06 -4.18
CA ARG A 101 -3.80 21.09 -4.80
C ARG A 101 -4.92 21.15 -3.76
N ARG A 102 -4.78 20.47 -2.62
CA ARG A 102 -5.76 20.52 -1.52
C ARG A 102 -5.79 21.90 -0.86
N GLN A 103 -4.62 22.53 -0.64
CA GLN A 103 -4.54 23.88 -0.10
C GLN A 103 -5.24 24.89 -1.02
N LEU A 104 -4.98 24.85 -2.33
CA LEU A 104 -5.63 25.74 -3.29
C LEU A 104 -7.16 25.58 -3.34
N LYS A 105 -7.67 24.36 -3.13
CA LYS A 105 -9.12 24.10 -3.01
C LYS A 105 -9.74 24.66 -1.73
N HIS A 106 -8.95 24.85 -0.68
CA HIS A 106 -9.39 25.45 0.59
C HIS A 106 -9.38 26.99 0.57
N PHE A 107 -8.72 27.60 -0.42
CA PHE A 107 -8.70 29.06 -0.62
C PHE A 107 -9.88 29.59 -1.47
N HIS A 108 -10.86 28.74 -1.79
CA HIS A 108 -12.14 29.09 -2.40
C HIS A 108 -13.28 28.77 -1.44
#